data_AF-A0A3N0IVJ9-F1
#
_entry.id   AF-A0A3N0IVJ9-F1
#
_cell.length_a   1.000
_cell.length_b   1.000
_cell.length_c   1.000
_cell.angle_alpha   90.00
_cell.angle_beta   90.00
_cell.angle_gamma   90.00
#
_symmetry.space_group_name_H-M   'P 1'
#
loop_
_entity.id
_entity.type
_entity.pdbx_description
1 polymer ?
#
loop_
_entity_poly.entity_id
_entity_poly.type
_entity_poly.pdbx_seq_one_letter_code
_entity_poly.pdbx_strand_id
1 'polypeptide(L)'
;MNREAYVKAVAKRLACSKGRRDEFVRDLESDISDALAAGETWEQVERRMGDPLQVAAEFNEDLSASEIAAGKKRKRTKIIAIVLAVVVVLAAILAAATWWATPHYVAVGEASGHTEQQVLDQAEQVVELFAAGDAEGIAALGNETLKSLTNQEVIDSARDLFNGGDWGAFESFGNEYVGEFVYMGKTSNPVQLVAVYEHTTVTFVLAFDGDLQLTEMRVM
;
A
#
# COMPACT_ATOMS: atom_id res chain seq x y z
N MET A 1 -44.77 -0.52 -9.12
CA MET A 1 -43.50 -0.97 -8.48
C MET A 1 -43.86 -2.05 -7.46
N ASN A 2 -42.95 -2.59 -6.65
CA ASN A 2 -43.37 -3.45 -5.52
C ASN A 2 -43.55 -2.61 -4.24
N ARG A 3 -44.28 -3.16 -3.25
CA ARG A 3 -44.56 -2.49 -1.97
C ARG A 3 -43.32 -1.88 -1.32
N GLU A 4 -42.26 -2.67 -1.17
CA GLU A 4 -41.03 -2.23 -0.49
C GLU A 4 -40.36 -1.07 -1.24
N ALA A 5 -40.31 -1.14 -2.57
CA ALA A 5 -39.78 -0.09 -3.41
C ALA A 5 -40.60 1.20 -3.29
N TYR A 6 -41.94 1.09 -3.19
CA TYR A 6 -42.84 2.22 -2.99
C TYR A 6 -42.57 2.94 -1.67
N VAL A 7 -42.62 2.21 -0.55
CA VAL A 7 -42.40 2.78 0.79
C VAL A 7 -41.00 3.40 0.88
N LYS A 8 -39.98 2.73 0.33
CA LYS A 8 -38.61 3.26 0.28
C LYS A 8 -38.51 4.53 -0.57
N ALA A 9 -39.26 4.60 -1.68
CA ALA A 9 -39.30 5.77 -2.54
C ALA A 9 -39.93 6.98 -1.82
N VAL A 10 -41.02 6.79 -1.07
CA VAL A 10 -41.63 7.84 -0.25
C VAL A 10 -40.65 8.27 0.87
N ALA A 11 -40.14 7.31 1.66
CA ALA A 11 -39.26 7.56 2.80
C ALA A 11 -37.99 8.35 2.45
N LYS A 12 -37.42 8.14 1.26
CA LYS A 12 -36.21 8.85 0.80
C LYS A 12 -36.46 10.34 0.56
N ARG A 13 -37.70 10.71 0.25
CA ARG A 13 -38.11 12.07 -0.17
C ARG A 13 -38.67 12.91 0.98
N LEU A 14 -38.95 12.30 2.13
CA LEU A 14 -39.35 13.03 3.34
C LEU A 14 -38.21 13.96 3.83
N ALA A 15 -38.58 15.19 4.17
CA ALA A 15 -37.68 16.27 4.60
C ALA A 15 -37.55 16.39 6.13
N CYS A 16 -38.25 15.54 6.89
CA CYS A 16 -38.37 15.58 8.35
C CYS A 16 -37.21 14.88 9.10
N SER A 17 -37.27 14.92 10.43
CA SER A 17 -36.37 14.24 11.35
C SER A 17 -36.46 12.72 11.22
N LYS A 18 -35.58 11.98 11.92
CA LYS A 18 -35.63 10.51 11.91
C LYS A 18 -36.92 9.98 12.55
N GLY A 19 -37.30 10.49 13.71
CA GLY A 19 -38.48 10.00 14.43
C GLY A 19 -39.74 10.16 13.59
N ARG A 20 -39.97 11.36 13.06
CA ARG A 20 -41.16 11.68 12.27
C ARG A 20 -41.23 10.91 10.95
N ARG A 21 -40.08 10.66 10.33
CA ARG A 21 -39.99 9.82 9.14
C ARG A 21 -40.32 8.35 9.44
N ASP A 22 -39.76 7.81 10.52
CA ASP A 22 -39.93 6.41 10.87
C ASP A 22 -41.38 6.14 11.36
N GLU A 23 -42.03 7.13 11.99
CA GLU A 23 -43.48 7.14 12.28
C GLU A 23 -44.31 7.08 10.99
N PHE A 24 -44.13 8.02 10.07
CA PHE A 24 -44.87 8.05 8.81
C PHE A 24 -44.70 6.77 7.98
N VAL A 25 -43.48 6.22 7.94
CA VAL A 25 -43.20 4.97 7.22
C VAL A 25 -43.94 3.78 7.85
N ARG A 26 -43.95 3.69 9.18
CA ARG A 26 -44.67 2.63 9.89
C ARG A 26 -46.17 2.72 9.66
N ASP A 27 -46.73 3.93 9.71
CA ASP A 27 -48.16 4.14 9.50
C ASP A 27 -48.54 3.79 8.05
N LEU A 28 -47.74 4.25 7.07
CA LEU A 28 -47.91 3.88 5.66
C LEU A 28 -47.81 2.36 5.44
N GLU A 29 -46.86 1.68 6.09
CA GLU A 29 -46.72 0.23 6.02
C GLU A 29 -47.91 -0.50 6.65
N SER A 30 -48.48 0.03 7.74
CA SER A 30 -49.69 -0.50 8.37
C SER A 30 -50.88 -0.39 7.42
N ASP A 31 -51.13 0.79 6.85
CA ASP A 31 -52.25 1.02 5.93
C ASP A 31 -52.18 0.10 4.71
N ILE A 32 -50.98 -0.09 4.15
CA ILE A 32 -50.77 -1.04 3.05
C ILE A 32 -51.06 -2.47 3.51
N SER A 33 -50.55 -2.89 4.67
CA SER A 33 -50.77 -4.23 5.20
C SER A 33 -52.26 -4.52 5.43
N ASP A 34 -52.99 -3.57 6.00
CA ASP A 34 -54.41 -3.71 6.32
C ASP A 34 -55.25 -3.81 5.04
N ALA A 35 -54.93 -3.00 4.02
CA ALA A 35 -55.59 -3.07 2.71
C ALA A 35 -55.36 -4.43 2.02
N LEU A 36 -54.13 -4.94 2.06
CA LEU A 36 -53.82 -6.26 1.51
C LEU A 36 -54.52 -7.38 2.30
N ALA A 37 -54.61 -7.27 3.63
CA ALA A 37 -55.30 -8.22 4.49
C ALA A 37 -56.82 -8.21 4.25
N ALA A 38 -57.40 -7.07 3.87
CA ALA A 38 -58.79 -6.95 3.44
C ALA A 38 -59.08 -7.53 2.04
N GLY A 39 -58.05 -8.06 1.36
CA GLY A 39 -58.17 -8.72 0.06
C GLY A 39 -57.91 -7.80 -1.14
N GLU A 40 -57.43 -6.57 -0.94
CA GLU A 40 -56.99 -5.72 -2.05
C GLU A 40 -55.69 -6.26 -2.66
N THR A 41 -55.54 -6.15 -3.98
CA THR A 41 -54.26 -6.41 -4.64
C THR A 41 -53.33 -5.22 -4.48
N TRP A 42 -52.01 -5.45 -4.51
CA TRP A 42 -51.03 -4.37 -4.44
C TRP A 42 -51.23 -3.30 -5.53
N GLU A 43 -51.63 -3.68 -6.74
CA GLU A 43 -51.88 -2.76 -7.84
C GLU A 43 -53.04 -1.80 -7.56
N GLN A 44 -54.08 -2.29 -6.88
CA GLN A 44 -55.21 -1.46 -6.43
C GLN A 44 -54.76 -0.47 -5.35
N VAL A 45 -53.97 -0.94 -4.38
CA VAL A 45 -53.42 -0.11 -3.30
C VAL A 45 -52.46 0.96 -3.85
N GLU A 46 -51.52 0.58 -4.73
CA GLU A 46 -50.57 1.50 -5.38
C GLU A 46 -51.32 2.57 -6.19
N ARG A 47 -52.34 2.17 -6.96
CA ARG A 47 -53.15 3.12 -7.74
C ARG A 47 -53.93 4.10 -6.87
N ARG A 48 -54.40 3.66 -5.70
CA ARG A 48 -55.11 4.51 -4.72
C ARG A 48 -54.16 5.48 -4.03
N MET A 49 -52.97 5.02 -3.65
CA MET A 49 -51.97 5.85 -2.94
C MET A 49 -51.28 6.86 -3.86
N GLY A 50 -51.21 6.60 -5.17
CA GLY A 50 -50.68 7.55 -6.15
C GLY A 50 -49.16 7.52 -6.29
N ASP A 51 -48.58 8.63 -6.77
CA ASP A 51 -47.13 8.72 -7.00
C ASP A 51 -46.36 8.93 -5.68
N PRO A 52 -45.36 8.09 -5.34
CA PRO A 52 -44.50 8.29 -4.18
C PRO A 52 -43.89 9.68 -4.03
N LEU A 53 -43.64 10.38 -5.15
CA LEU A 53 -43.14 11.76 -5.12
C LEU A 53 -44.18 12.72 -4.57
N GLN A 54 -45.44 12.59 -5.01
CA GLN A 54 -46.56 13.44 -4.60
C GLN A 54 -46.90 13.19 -3.13
N VAL A 55 -47.02 11.92 -2.72
CA VAL A 55 -47.27 11.56 -1.31
C VAL A 55 -46.21 12.15 -0.37
N ALA A 56 -44.94 12.10 -0.76
CA ALA A 56 -43.87 12.71 0.02
C ALA A 56 -43.91 14.25 -0.01
N ALA A 57 -44.35 14.86 -1.12
CA ALA A 57 -44.45 16.31 -1.26
C ALA A 57 -45.57 16.87 -0.38
N GLU A 58 -46.77 16.28 -0.43
CA GLU A 58 -47.91 16.63 0.41
C GLU A 58 -47.53 16.57 1.89
N PHE A 59 -46.92 15.46 2.33
CA PHE A 59 -46.44 15.36 3.70
C PHE A 59 -45.42 16.45 4.08
N ASN A 60 -44.54 16.81 3.14
CA ASN A 60 -43.50 17.82 3.40
C ASN A 60 -44.07 19.24 3.49
N GLU A 61 -45.17 19.54 2.81
CA GLU A 61 -45.84 20.85 2.84
C GLU A 61 -46.41 21.16 4.23
N ASP A 62 -46.87 20.13 4.94
CA ASP A 62 -47.41 20.23 6.30
C ASP A 62 -46.33 20.29 7.40
N LEU A 63 -45.04 20.19 7.04
CA LEU A 63 -43.95 20.20 8.02
C LEU A 63 -43.65 21.60 8.54
N SER A 64 -43.45 21.68 9.85
CA SER A 64 -42.93 22.90 10.48
C SER A 64 -41.48 23.17 10.05
N ALA A 65 -41.09 24.45 10.07
CA ALA A 65 -39.72 24.86 9.75
C ALA A 65 -38.66 24.19 10.65
N SER A 66 -38.99 23.94 11.92
CA SER A 66 -38.11 23.24 12.86
C SER A 66 -37.91 21.77 12.47
N GLU A 67 -38.96 21.10 12.00
CA GLU A 67 -38.91 19.69 11.57
C GLU A 67 -38.11 19.53 10.26
N ILE A 68 -38.29 20.45 9.31
CA ILE A 68 -37.48 20.53 8.10
C ILE A 68 -36.00 20.79 8.45
N ALA A 69 -35.72 21.69 9.40
CA ALA A 69 -34.35 21.96 9.85
C ALA A 69 -33.72 20.73 10.52
N ALA A 70 -34.47 19.98 11.34
CA ALA A 70 -34.02 18.74 11.95
C ALA A 70 -33.68 17.67 10.90
N GLY A 71 -34.51 17.52 9.87
CA GLY A 71 -34.24 16.61 8.74
C GLY A 71 -33.00 17.01 7.94
N LYS A 72 -32.81 18.30 7.67
CA LYS A 72 -31.58 18.83 7.04
C LYS A 72 -30.35 18.55 7.90
N LYS A 73 -30.41 18.82 9.21
CA LYS A 73 -29.32 18.54 10.17
C LYS A 73 -28.94 17.07 10.15
N ARG A 74 -29.93 16.17 10.20
CA ARG A 74 -29.71 14.71 10.10
C ARG A 74 -28.99 14.32 8.82
N LYS A 75 -29.46 14.80 7.65
CA LYS A 75 -28.84 14.50 6.35
C LYS A 75 -27.40 15.01 6.32
N ARG A 76 -27.15 16.23 6.80
CA ARG A 76 -25.81 16.82 6.90
C ARG A 76 -24.89 16.01 7.81
N THR A 77 -25.33 15.67 9.02
CA THR A 77 -24.54 14.85 9.96
C THR A 77 -24.23 13.48 9.37
N LYS A 78 -25.18 12.84 8.69
CA LYS A 78 -24.93 11.57 7.99
C LYS A 78 -23.86 11.71 6.91
N ILE A 79 -23.92 12.76 6.09
CA ILE A 79 -22.92 13.02 5.05
C ILE A 79 -21.55 13.26 5.68
N ILE A 80 -21.46 14.11 6.72
CA ILE A 80 -20.21 14.37 7.43
C ILE A 80 -19.62 13.07 8.00
N ALA A 81 -20.44 12.22 8.61
CA ALA A 81 -19.99 10.94 9.14
C ALA A 81 -19.46 10.01 8.05
N ILE A 82 -20.13 9.94 6.89
CA ILE A 82 -19.66 9.15 5.74
C ILE A 82 -18.34 9.72 5.20
N VAL A 83 -18.25 11.03 5.02
CA VAL A 83 -17.02 11.69 4.54
C VAL A 83 -15.87 11.43 5.51
N LEU A 84 -16.11 11.57 6.81
CA LEU A 84 -15.10 11.31 7.84
C LEU A 84 -14.64 9.85 7.83
N ALA A 85 -15.58 8.89 7.69
CA ALA A 85 -15.24 7.48 7.55
C ALA A 85 -14.38 7.22 6.29
N VAL A 86 -14.73 7.81 5.15
CA VAL A 86 -13.94 7.70 3.91
C VAL A 86 -12.54 8.30 4.09
N VAL A 87 -12.43 9.46 4.73
CA VAL A 87 -11.13 10.11 5.01
C VAL A 87 -10.25 9.21 5.88
N VAL A 88 -10.80 8.59 6.93
CA VAL A 88 -10.07 7.65 7.78
C VAL A 88 -9.58 6.43 6.99
N VAL A 89 -10.43 5.87 6.11
CA VAL A 89 -10.03 4.73 5.26
C VAL A 89 -8.92 5.12 4.30
N LEU A 90 -9.03 6.27 3.64
CA LEU A 90 -7.98 6.76 2.72
C LEU A 90 -6.66 7.03 3.45
N ALA A 91 -6.72 7.63 4.65
CA ALA A 91 -5.54 7.84 5.47
C ALA A 91 -4.87 6.52 5.89
N ALA A 92 -5.66 5.50 6.23
CA ALA A 92 -5.14 4.17 6.56
C ALA A 92 -4.47 3.49 5.34
N ILE A 93 -5.07 3.59 4.15
CA ILE A 93 -4.48 3.08 2.91
C ILE A 93 -3.16 3.79 2.60
N LEU A 94 -3.13 5.12 2.71
CA LEU A 94 -1.91 5.90 2.51
C LEU A 94 -0.82 5.51 3.51
N ALA A 95 -1.16 5.36 4.80
CA ALA A 95 -0.22 4.94 5.82
C ALA A 95 0.36 3.54 5.53
N ALA A 96 -0.49 2.58 5.14
CA ALA A 96 -0.04 1.24 4.75
C ALA A 96 0.86 1.26 3.51
N ALA A 97 0.52 2.06 2.50
CA ALA A 97 1.34 2.22 1.31
C ALA A 97 2.69 2.86 1.62
N THR A 98 2.73 3.89 2.48
CA THR A 98 3.98 4.51 2.92
C THR A 98 4.85 3.54 3.72
N TRP A 99 4.25 2.74 4.60
CA TRP A 99 4.98 1.70 5.34
C TRP A 99 5.59 0.66 4.40
N TRP A 100 4.80 0.15 3.46
CA TRP A 100 5.26 -0.85 2.49
C TRP A 100 6.36 -0.33 1.55
N ALA A 101 6.32 0.95 1.19
CA ALA A 101 7.33 1.57 0.32
C ALA A 101 8.61 2.01 1.05
N THR A 102 8.57 2.19 2.37
CA THR A 102 9.73 2.66 3.15
C THR A 102 10.67 1.49 3.44
N PRO A 103 11.96 1.56 3.03
CA PRO A 103 12.96 0.58 3.44
C PRO A 103 13.08 0.54 4.96
N HIS A 104 13.04 -0.66 5.53
CA HIS A 104 13.24 -0.88 6.95
C HIS A 104 14.15 -2.09 7.18
N TYR A 105 15.05 -1.96 8.14
CA TYR A 105 15.97 -3.01 8.53
C TYR A 105 15.27 -4.14 9.28
N VAL A 106 15.66 -5.36 8.98
CA VAL A 106 15.26 -6.60 9.67
C VAL A 106 16.53 -7.31 10.17
N ALA A 107 16.39 -8.36 10.99
CA ALA A 107 17.55 -9.16 11.36
C ALA A 107 18.09 -9.90 10.14
N VAL A 108 19.42 -10.02 10.01
CA VAL A 108 20.02 -10.71 8.85
C VAL A 108 19.54 -12.16 8.77
N GLY A 109 19.01 -12.54 7.62
CA GLY A 109 18.47 -13.87 7.34
C GLY A 109 16.99 -14.02 7.68
N GLU A 110 16.34 -12.98 8.20
CA GLU A 110 14.91 -13.00 8.48
C GLU A 110 14.09 -13.02 7.19
N ALA A 111 14.49 -12.24 6.18
CA ALA A 111 13.73 -12.11 4.94
C ALA A 111 14.26 -13.00 3.80
N SER A 112 15.58 -13.07 3.64
CA SER A 112 16.23 -13.87 2.59
C SER A 112 16.46 -15.34 2.98
N GLY A 113 16.50 -15.65 4.29
CA GLY A 113 16.87 -16.99 4.77
C GLY A 113 18.36 -17.31 4.68
N HIS A 114 19.20 -16.35 4.29
CA HIS A 114 20.65 -16.49 4.25
C HIS A 114 21.29 -16.02 5.55
N THR A 115 22.26 -16.79 6.06
CA THR A 115 22.99 -16.37 7.26
C THR A 115 23.92 -15.21 6.95
N GLU A 116 24.28 -14.45 7.98
CA GLU A 116 25.32 -13.41 7.90
C GLU A 116 26.60 -13.93 7.23
N GLN A 117 27.07 -15.12 7.62
CA GLN A 117 28.25 -15.73 7.00
C GLN A 117 28.06 -16.00 5.50
N GLN A 118 26.90 -16.51 5.07
CA GLN A 118 26.68 -16.78 3.64
C GLN A 118 26.69 -15.51 2.79
N VAL A 119 26.17 -14.41 3.33
CA VAL A 119 26.20 -13.10 2.66
C VAL A 119 27.64 -12.55 2.60
N LEU A 120 28.41 -12.71 3.69
CA LEU A 120 29.81 -12.28 3.76
C LEU A 120 30.70 -13.12 2.83
N ASP A 121 30.57 -14.45 2.82
CA ASP A 121 31.31 -15.33 1.90
C ASP A 121 31.09 -14.93 0.43
N GLN A 122 29.84 -14.58 0.08
CA GLN A 122 29.49 -14.09 -1.26
C GLN A 122 30.13 -12.71 -1.55
N ALA A 123 30.21 -11.83 -0.55
CA ALA A 123 30.88 -10.53 -0.66
C ALA A 123 32.38 -10.66 -0.84
N GLU A 124 33.03 -11.52 -0.06
CA GLU A 124 34.46 -11.84 -0.17
C GLU A 124 34.76 -12.40 -1.57
N GLN A 125 33.95 -13.32 -2.08
CA GLN A 125 34.11 -13.87 -3.43
C GLN A 125 34.07 -12.76 -4.50
N VAL A 126 33.18 -11.77 -4.38
CA VAL A 126 33.12 -10.63 -5.30
C VAL A 126 34.41 -9.80 -5.23
N VAL A 127 34.94 -9.55 -4.03
CA VAL A 127 36.19 -8.79 -3.85
C VAL A 127 37.41 -9.56 -4.37
N GLU A 128 37.47 -10.88 -4.19
CA GLU A 128 38.52 -11.73 -4.74
C GLU A 128 38.51 -11.69 -6.27
N LEU A 129 37.34 -11.81 -6.90
CA LEU A 129 37.20 -11.69 -8.35
C LEU A 129 37.59 -10.29 -8.85
N PHE A 130 37.23 -9.24 -8.10
CA PHE A 130 37.65 -7.87 -8.38
C PHE A 130 39.18 -7.71 -8.28
N ALA A 131 39.80 -8.27 -7.25
CA ALA A 131 41.25 -8.24 -7.07
C ALA A 131 41.97 -8.95 -8.23
N ALA A 132 41.42 -10.07 -8.69
CA ALA A 132 41.90 -10.84 -9.85
C ALA A 132 41.61 -10.18 -11.21
N GLY A 133 40.80 -9.12 -11.26
CA GLY A 133 40.37 -8.48 -12.49
C GLY A 133 39.41 -9.33 -13.32
N ASP A 134 38.68 -10.26 -12.68
CA ASP A 134 37.75 -11.17 -13.36
C ASP A 134 36.34 -10.55 -13.47
N ALA A 135 36.18 -9.67 -14.47
CA ALA A 135 34.90 -9.05 -14.75
C ALA A 135 33.80 -10.07 -15.13
N GLU A 136 34.14 -11.18 -15.79
CA GLU A 136 33.18 -12.22 -16.17
C GLU A 136 32.68 -12.99 -14.94
N GLY A 137 33.58 -13.30 -14.00
CA GLY A 137 33.24 -13.90 -12.71
C GLY A 137 32.31 -13.01 -11.90
N ILE A 138 32.61 -11.70 -11.78
CA ILE A 138 31.73 -10.74 -11.08
C ILE A 138 30.36 -10.68 -11.77
N ALA A 139 30.36 -10.61 -13.11
CA ALA A 139 29.12 -10.61 -13.87
C ALA A 139 28.31 -11.87 -13.60
N ALA A 140 28.92 -13.06 -13.51
CA ALA A 140 28.22 -14.31 -13.24
C ALA A 140 27.45 -14.30 -11.91
N LEU A 141 28.00 -13.62 -10.88
CA LEU A 141 27.37 -13.45 -9.56
C LEU A 141 26.28 -12.37 -9.54
N GLY A 142 26.21 -11.51 -10.56
CA GLY A 142 25.24 -10.42 -10.66
C GLY A 142 23.84 -10.85 -11.10
N ASN A 143 22.86 -10.01 -10.77
CA ASN A 143 21.53 -10.07 -11.40
C ASN A 143 21.61 -9.62 -12.88
N GLU A 144 20.51 -9.71 -13.63
CA GLU A 144 20.50 -9.33 -15.06
C GLU A 144 20.97 -7.89 -15.32
N THR A 145 20.63 -6.97 -14.40
CA THR A 145 21.01 -5.55 -14.55
C THR A 145 22.52 -5.40 -14.38
N LEU A 146 23.07 -5.92 -13.28
CA LEU A 146 24.49 -5.79 -12.99
C LEU A 146 25.33 -6.55 -14.03
N LYS A 147 24.89 -7.74 -14.48
CA LYS A 147 25.48 -8.49 -15.60
C LYS A 147 25.69 -7.63 -16.84
N SER A 148 24.72 -6.78 -17.18
CA SER A 148 24.81 -5.90 -18.36
C SER A 148 25.75 -4.71 -18.20
N LEU A 149 26.06 -4.33 -16.95
CA LEU A 149 26.88 -3.17 -16.63
C LEU A 149 28.34 -3.55 -16.33
N THR A 150 28.58 -4.77 -15.83
CA THR A 150 29.92 -5.25 -15.48
C THR A 150 30.73 -5.58 -16.73
N ASN A 151 31.88 -4.94 -16.87
CA ASN A 151 32.89 -5.22 -17.88
C ASN A 151 34.26 -4.72 -17.40
N GLN A 152 35.32 -5.05 -18.13
CA GLN A 152 36.69 -4.71 -17.72
C GLN A 152 36.93 -3.20 -17.57
N GLU A 153 36.39 -2.37 -18.46
CA GLU A 153 36.56 -0.91 -18.41
C GLU A 153 36.01 -0.33 -17.11
N VAL A 154 34.89 -0.86 -16.60
CA VAL A 154 34.31 -0.46 -15.31
C VAL A 154 35.19 -0.88 -14.14
N ILE A 155 35.76 -2.10 -14.17
CA ILE A 155 36.68 -2.59 -13.13
C ILE A 155 37.95 -1.73 -13.10
N ASP A 156 38.55 -1.49 -14.26
CA ASP A 156 39.77 -0.68 -14.39
C ASP A 156 39.51 0.76 -13.91
N SER A 157 38.40 1.36 -14.34
CA SER A 157 37.98 2.69 -13.90
C SER A 157 37.77 2.77 -12.38
N ALA A 158 37.25 1.70 -11.76
CA ALA A 158 37.08 1.63 -10.31
C ALA A 158 38.42 1.52 -9.57
N ARG A 159 39.39 0.78 -10.12
CA ARG A 159 40.75 0.69 -9.58
C ARG A 159 41.46 2.04 -9.64
N ASP A 160 41.32 2.74 -10.76
CA ASP A 160 41.97 4.03 -11.01
C ASP A 160 41.58 5.14 -10.01
N LEU A 161 40.44 4.98 -9.31
CA LEU A 161 40.01 5.90 -8.26
C LEU A 161 40.99 5.98 -7.08
N PHE A 162 41.77 4.93 -6.84
CA PHE A 162 42.68 4.84 -5.69
C PHE A 162 44.10 4.51 -6.15
N ASN A 163 45.06 5.28 -5.64
CA ASN A 163 46.49 5.14 -5.94
C ASN A 163 46.84 5.01 -7.44
N GLY A 164 46.04 5.63 -8.32
CA GLY A 164 46.24 5.57 -9.77
C GLY A 164 46.15 4.15 -10.35
N GLY A 165 45.36 3.27 -9.74
CA GLY A 165 45.14 1.89 -10.18
C GLY A 165 46.11 0.86 -9.59
N ASP A 166 47.22 1.31 -9.00
CA ASP A 166 48.21 0.43 -8.38
C ASP A 166 47.88 0.17 -6.91
N TRP A 167 47.08 -0.84 -6.65
CA TRP A 167 46.73 -1.24 -5.28
C TRP A 167 47.77 -2.19 -4.66
N GLY A 168 48.65 -2.78 -5.48
CA GLY A 168 49.49 -3.91 -5.07
C GLY A 168 48.70 -5.21 -4.87
N ALA A 169 49.31 -6.19 -4.21
CA ALA A 169 48.65 -7.47 -3.91
C ALA A 169 47.57 -7.32 -2.82
N PHE A 170 46.53 -8.16 -2.89
CA PHE A 170 45.55 -8.29 -1.80
C PHE A 170 46.21 -8.95 -0.58
N GLU A 171 46.01 -8.38 0.61
CA GLU A 171 46.61 -8.86 1.85
C GLU A 171 45.59 -9.54 2.77
N SER A 172 44.49 -8.85 3.11
CA SER A 172 43.47 -9.38 4.00
C SER A 172 42.15 -8.61 3.95
N PHE A 173 41.09 -9.24 4.45
CA PHE A 173 39.85 -8.55 4.81
C PHE A 173 40.00 -7.83 6.16
N GLY A 174 39.30 -6.71 6.30
CA GLY A 174 39.29 -5.84 7.47
C GLY A 174 37.94 -5.89 8.19
N ASN A 175 37.36 -4.71 8.45
CA ASN A 175 36.03 -4.64 9.06
C ASN A 175 34.93 -5.00 8.05
N GLU A 176 33.90 -5.67 8.56
CA GLU A 176 32.78 -6.16 7.78
C GLU A 176 31.48 -5.77 8.48
N TYR A 177 30.52 -5.32 7.69
CA TYR A 177 29.18 -5.01 8.16
C TYR A 177 28.18 -5.55 7.16
N VAL A 178 27.26 -6.39 7.62
CA VAL A 178 26.11 -6.83 6.84
C VAL A 178 24.84 -6.30 7.48
N GLY A 179 23.88 -5.95 6.63
CA GLY A 179 22.50 -5.69 7.05
C GLY A 179 21.53 -6.42 6.14
N GLU A 180 20.26 -6.42 6.53
CA GLU A 180 19.16 -6.83 5.68
C GLU A 180 18.04 -5.80 5.80
N PHE A 181 17.47 -5.36 4.69
CA PHE A 181 16.30 -4.49 4.69
C PHE A 181 15.29 -4.91 3.64
N VAL A 182 14.02 -4.66 3.94
CA VAL A 182 12.89 -4.99 3.08
C VAL A 182 12.22 -3.70 2.61
N TYR A 183 11.86 -3.67 1.33
CA TYR A 183 11.10 -2.57 0.75
C TYR A 183 10.26 -3.08 -0.41
N MET A 184 8.99 -2.67 -0.50
CA MET A 184 8.11 -3.02 -1.62
C MET A 184 8.04 -4.54 -1.94
N GLY A 185 8.20 -5.40 -0.93
CA GLY A 185 8.24 -6.86 -1.10
C GLY A 185 9.54 -7.42 -1.67
N LYS A 186 10.59 -6.59 -1.79
CA LYS A 186 11.96 -7.00 -2.14
C LYS A 186 12.84 -7.02 -0.91
N THR A 187 13.82 -7.90 -0.94
CA THR A 187 14.87 -8.02 0.08
C THR A 187 16.19 -7.52 -0.49
N SER A 188 16.96 -6.81 0.33
CA SER A 188 18.32 -6.39 0.00
C SER A 188 19.23 -6.64 1.18
N ASN A 189 20.39 -7.22 0.91
CA ASN A 189 21.45 -7.53 1.85
C ASN A 189 22.67 -6.63 1.55
N PRO A 190 22.71 -5.38 2.05
CA PRO A 190 23.88 -4.53 1.91
C PRO A 190 25.06 -5.07 2.72
N VAL A 191 26.25 -5.04 2.12
CA VAL A 191 27.52 -5.38 2.76
C VAL A 191 28.49 -4.24 2.59
N GLN A 192 29.14 -3.84 3.69
CA GLN A 192 30.33 -3.00 3.67
C GLN A 192 31.52 -3.87 4.09
N LEU A 193 32.48 -4.05 3.20
CA LEU A 193 33.63 -4.94 3.38
C LEU A 193 34.91 -4.16 3.12
N VAL A 194 35.79 -4.06 4.12
CA VAL A 194 37.10 -3.43 3.96
C VAL A 194 38.09 -4.45 3.43
N ALA A 195 38.79 -4.10 2.35
CA ALA A 195 39.87 -4.89 1.78
C ALA A 195 41.20 -4.13 1.88
N VAL A 196 42.21 -4.80 2.43
CA VAL A 196 43.57 -4.28 2.58
C VAL A 196 44.43 -4.82 1.45
N TYR A 197 45.08 -3.91 0.71
CA TYR A 197 46.06 -4.20 -0.31
C TYR A 197 47.41 -3.56 0.08
N GLU A 198 48.51 -4.01 -0.53
CA GLU A 198 49.87 -3.54 -0.21
C GLU A 198 50.02 -2.01 -0.26
N HIS A 199 49.35 -1.34 -1.21
CA HIS A 199 49.51 0.09 -1.46
C HIS A 199 48.29 0.93 -1.06
N THR A 200 47.15 0.32 -0.71
CA THR A 200 45.94 1.05 -0.34
C THR A 200 44.95 0.19 0.45
N THR A 201 43.97 0.83 1.09
CA THR A 201 42.85 0.16 1.74
C THR A 201 41.56 0.67 1.10
N VAL A 202 40.71 -0.23 0.65
CA VAL A 202 39.50 0.10 -0.11
C VAL A 202 38.29 -0.46 0.60
N THR A 203 37.24 0.35 0.71
CA THR A 203 35.96 -0.10 1.24
C THR A 203 35.04 -0.47 0.09
N PHE A 204 34.67 -1.74 0.01
CA PHE A 204 33.63 -2.20 -0.90
C PHE A 204 32.27 -2.01 -0.26
N VAL A 205 31.34 -1.44 -1.03
CA VAL A 205 29.91 -1.39 -0.70
C VAL A 205 29.18 -2.21 -1.76
N LEU A 206 28.66 -3.34 -1.31
CA LEU A 206 27.96 -4.32 -2.12
C LEU A 206 26.50 -4.41 -1.66
N ALA A 207 25.62 -4.90 -2.53
CA ALA A 207 24.28 -5.30 -2.13
C ALA A 207 23.85 -6.55 -2.88
N PHE A 208 23.26 -7.51 -2.16
CA PHE A 208 22.69 -8.72 -2.74
C PHE A 208 21.17 -8.72 -2.62
N ASP A 209 20.46 -9.32 -3.57
CA ASP A 209 19.02 -9.55 -3.43
C ASP A 209 18.71 -10.79 -2.56
N GLY A 210 17.43 -11.16 -2.50
CA GLY A 210 16.98 -12.33 -1.72
C GLY A 210 17.49 -13.67 -2.26
N ASP A 211 17.98 -13.72 -3.50
CA ASP A 211 18.54 -14.92 -4.13
C ASP A 211 20.09 -14.93 -4.10
N LEU A 212 20.69 -14.03 -3.30
CA LEU A 212 22.14 -13.77 -3.22
C LEU A 212 22.78 -13.33 -4.54
N GLN A 213 22.01 -12.76 -5.48
CA GLN A 213 22.60 -12.17 -6.68
C GLN A 213 23.12 -10.76 -6.37
N LEU A 214 24.32 -10.44 -6.84
CA LEU A 214 24.91 -9.12 -6.68
C LEU A 214 24.09 -8.10 -7.49
N THR A 215 23.67 -7.03 -6.82
CA THR A 215 22.80 -5.97 -7.39
C THR A 215 23.46 -4.61 -7.44
N GLU A 216 24.39 -4.35 -6.53
CA GLU A 216 25.22 -3.14 -6.50
C GLU A 216 26.64 -3.53 -6.11
N MET A 217 27.62 -2.86 -6.71
CA MET A 217 29.02 -2.89 -6.33
C MET A 217 29.62 -1.50 -6.48
N ARG A 218 30.30 -1.02 -5.44
CA ARG A 218 31.02 0.25 -5.44
C ARG A 218 32.26 0.15 -4.55
N VAL A 219 33.30 0.90 -4.90
CA VAL A 219 34.50 1.10 -4.10
C VAL A 219 34.53 2.54 -3.54
N MET A 220 34.94 2.70 -2.29
CA MET A 220 35.04 3.96 -1.54
C MET A 220 36.35 4.08 -0.78
#